data_AF-A0A382PDU2-F1
#
_entry.id   AF-A0A382PDU2-F1
#
_cell.length_a   1.000
_cell.length_b   1.000
_cell.length_c   1.000
_cell.angle_alpha   90.00
_cell.angle_beta   90.00
_cell.angle_gamma   90.00
#
_symmetry.space_group_name_H-M   'P 1'
#
loop_
_entity.id
_entity.type
_entity.pdbx_description
1 polymer ?
#
loop_
_entity_poly.entity_id
_entity_poly.type
_entity_poly.pdbx_seq_one_letter_code
_entity_poly.pdbx_strand_id
1 'polypeptide(L)'
;YVADTVPPGVHNPRFRAGDVFIMPEHLMHGALTWQPTDRDRRFLIVRYNVQHMVTGQRRPFPDAIRERLDPETIDLLELAPYYEYKDIVKKREGLE
;
A
#
# COMPACT_ATOMS: atom_id res chain seq x y z
N TYR A 1 16.52 11.22 -12.33
CA TYR A 1 17.11 11.77 -11.10
C TYR A 1 17.79 10.61 -10.40
N VAL A 2 19.12 10.62 -10.32
CA VAL A 2 19.92 9.51 -9.80
C VAL A 2 20.59 10.05 -8.53
N ALA A 3 20.37 9.40 -7.39
CA ALA A 3 20.93 9.80 -6.11
C ALA A 3 21.85 8.68 -5.62
N ASP A 4 23.15 8.95 -5.68
CA ASP A 4 24.20 7.98 -5.33
C ASP A 4 24.65 8.11 -3.86
N THR A 5 24.19 9.15 -3.17
CA THR A 5 24.49 9.40 -1.76
C THR A 5 23.22 9.74 -0.98
N VAL A 6 23.24 9.47 0.33
CA VAL A 6 22.16 9.85 1.24
C VAL A 6 22.34 11.32 1.63
N PRO A 7 21.35 12.20 1.39
CA PRO A 7 21.44 13.59 1.79
C PRO A 7 21.54 13.76 3.32
N PRO A 8 22.18 14.84 3.82
CA PRO A 8 22.19 15.15 5.24
C PRO A 8 20.76 15.23 5.81
N GLY A 9 20.55 14.63 6.99
CA GLY A 9 19.24 14.58 7.65
C GLY A 9 18.27 13.53 7.10
N VAL A 10 18.64 12.79 6.06
CA VAL A 10 17.83 11.68 5.54
C VAL A 10 18.27 10.37 6.19
N HIS A 11 17.32 9.63 6.75
CA HIS A 11 17.57 8.28 7.25
C HIS A 11 17.41 7.26 6.12
N ASN A 12 18.41 6.40 5.91
CA ASN A 12 18.35 5.29 4.96
C ASN A 12 18.19 3.96 5.71
N PRO A 13 16.96 3.48 5.92
CA PRO A 13 16.72 2.23 6.63
C PRO A 13 17.21 1.01 5.83
N ARG A 14 17.66 -0.03 6.53
CA ARG A 14 18.08 -1.31 5.94
C ARG A 14 17.03 -2.37 6.25
N PHE A 15 16.28 -2.76 5.23
CA PHE A 15 15.24 -3.77 5.34
C PHE A 15 15.74 -5.15 4.89
N ARG A 16 15.23 -6.18 5.54
CA ARG A 16 15.32 -7.59 5.14
C ARG A 16 14.02 -8.03 4.49
N ALA A 17 14.05 -9.18 3.80
CA ALA A 17 12.83 -9.78 3.27
C ALA A 17 11.84 -10.07 4.42
N GLY A 18 10.61 -9.56 4.28
CA GLY A 18 9.57 -9.65 5.31
C GLY A 18 9.44 -8.41 6.19
N ASP A 19 10.42 -7.50 6.20
CA ASP A 19 10.27 -6.22 6.89
C ASP A 19 9.24 -5.34 6.16
N VAL A 20 8.45 -4.58 6.94
CA VAL A 20 7.40 -3.69 6.42
C VAL A 20 7.72 -2.26 6.82
N PHE A 21 7.66 -1.35 5.84
CA PHE A 21 7.75 0.08 6.06
C PHE A 21 6.39 0.74 5.75
N ILE A 22 5.75 1.27 6.78
CA ILE A 22 4.49 2.01 6.66
C ILE A 22 4.81 3.49 6.75
N MET A 23 4.35 4.26 5.75
CA MET A 23 4.53 5.70 5.71
C MET A 23 3.24 6.40 5.28
N PRO A 24 2.96 7.61 5.80
CA PRO A 24 1.89 8.44 5.26
C PRO A 24 2.24 8.94 3.86
N GLU A 25 1.23 9.30 3.08
CA GLU A 25 1.41 9.83 1.72
C GLU A 25 2.30 11.08 1.68
N HIS A 26 2.25 11.91 2.73
CA HIS A 26 3.04 13.14 2.84
C HIS A 26 4.51 12.94 3.25
N LEU A 27 4.97 11.70 3.48
CA LEU A 27 6.38 11.48 3.85
C LEU A 27 7.29 11.78 2.66
N MET A 28 8.23 12.72 2.80
CA MET A 28 9.29 12.93 1.81
C MET A 28 10.20 11.70 1.77
N HIS A 29 10.23 11.03 0.61
CA HIS A 29 11.02 9.82 0.41
C HIS A 29 11.57 9.75 -1.02
N GLY A 30 12.55 8.88 -1.22
CA GLY A 30 13.15 8.63 -2.53
C GLY A 30 13.90 7.29 -2.52
N ALA A 31 14.16 6.77 -3.71
CA ALA A 31 14.94 5.56 -3.89
C ALA A 31 16.38 5.92 -4.28
N LEU A 32 17.36 5.47 -3.49
CA LEU A 32 18.76 5.49 -3.89
C LEU A 32 19.01 4.55 -5.07
N THR A 33 20.00 4.89 -5.88
CA THR A 33 20.50 4.03 -6.97
C THR A 33 20.86 2.66 -6.41
N TRP A 34 20.30 1.61 -7.01
CA TRP A 34 20.61 0.24 -6.63
C TRP A 34 21.81 -0.26 -7.45
N GLN A 35 22.94 -0.50 -6.79
CA GLN A 35 24.20 -0.90 -7.44
C GLN A 35 24.80 -2.25 -6.94
N PRO A 36 24.03 -3.34 -6.79
CA PRO A 36 24.65 -4.63 -6.55
C PRO A 36 25.14 -5.25 -7.86
N THR A 37 26.01 -6.24 -7.72
CA THR A 37 26.56 -7.01 -8.85
C THR A 37 25.90 -8.38 -9.01
N ASP A 38 25.13 -8.84 -8.00
CA ASP A 38 24.71 -10.23 -7.84
C ASP A 38 23.23 -10.42 -7.51
N ARG A 39 22.44 -9.34 -7.38
CA ARG A 39 21.03 -9.44 -6.95
C ARG A 39 20.16 -8.26 -7.37
N ASP A 40 18.86 -8.50 -7.45
CA ASP A 40 17.88 -7.43 -7.61
C ASP A 40 17.37 -6.90 -6.27
N ARG A 41 16.91 -5.65 -6.25
CA ARG A 41 16.08 -5.10 -5.18
C ARG A 41 14.63 -5.20 -5.62
N ARG A 42 13.86 -6.02 -4.92
CA ARG A 42 12.42 -6.22 -5.14
C ARG A 42 11.66 -5.72 -3.91
N PHE A 43 10.54 -5.05 -4.14
CA PHE A 43 9.63 -4.59 -3.10
C PHE A 43 8.19 -4.70 -3.60
N LEU A 44 7.26 -4.95 -2.69
CA LEU A 44 5.82 -4.88 -2.93
C LEU A 44 5.31 -3.57 -2.34
N ILE A 45 4.81 -2.67 -3.18
CA ILE A 45 4.16 -1.44 -2.72
C ILE A 45 2.67 -1.68 -2.67
N VAL A 46 2.10 -1.65 -1.47
CA VAL A 46 0.66 -1.64 -1.25
C VAL A 46 0.29 -0.22 -0.83
N ARG A 47 -0.58 0.43 -1.61
CA ARG A 47 -1.09 1.75 -1.27
C ARG A 47 -2.51 1.61 -0.74
N TYR A 48 -2.72 1.96 0.52
CA TYR A 48 -4.05 2.13 1.07
C TYR A 48 -4.53 3.54 0.78
N ASN A 49 -5.65 3.65 0.05
CA ASN A 49 -6.29 4.92 -0.24
C ASN A 49 -7.67 4.94 0.42
N VAL A 50 -8.19 6.15 0.63
CA VAL A 50 -9.57 6.33 1.04
C VAL A 50 -10.52 5.80 -0.03
N GLN A 51 -11.61 5.17 0.40
CA GLN A 51 -12.44 4.31 -0.46
C GLN A 51 -13.37 5.09 -1.39
N HIS A 52 -13.51 6.39 -1.16
CA HIS A 52 -14.21 7.31 -2.08
C HIS A 52 -13.28 7.87 -3.16
N MET A 53 -11.97 7.62 -3.09
CA MET A 53 -11.02 8.01 -4.12
C MET A 53 -10.65 6.81 -5.00
N VAL A 54 -10.85 6.97 -6.31
CA VAL A 54 -10.41 5.98 -7.29
C VAL A 54 -8.94 6.23 -7.60
N THR A 55 -8.10 5.25 -7.28
CA THR A 55 -6.72 5.19 -7.75
C THR A 55 -6.59 3.98 -8.66
N GLY A 56 -6.30 4.21 -9.94
CA GLY A 56 -6.32 3.14 -10.95
C GLY A 56 -7.73 2.78 -11.43
N GLN A 57 -8.09 1.49 -11.36
CA GLN A 57 -9.34 0.98 -11.93
C GLN A 57 -10.40 0.77 -10.84
N ARG A 58 -11.67 1.10 -11.13
CA ARG A 58 -12.81 0.89 -10.20
C ARG A 58 -13.03 -0.58 -9.84
N ARG A 59 -12.72 -1.50 -10.76
CA ARG A 59 -12.91 -2.94 -10.60
C ARG A 59 -11.65 -3.67 -11.09
N PRO A 60 -10.57 -3.67 -10.30
CA PRO A 60 -9.26 -4.13 -10.76
C PRO A 60 -9.17 -5.65 -10.93
N PHE A 61 -10.11 -6.42 -10.38
CA PHE A 61 -10.10 -7.89 -10.39
C PHE A 61 -11.33 -8.48 -11.10
N PRO A 62 -11.15 -9.50 -11.96
CA PRO A 62 -12.24 -10.29 -12.52
C PRO A 62 -13.03 -11.07 -11.46
N ASP A 63 -14.26 -11.47 -11.78
CA ASP A 63 -15.16 -12.21 -10.88
C ASP A 63 -14.53 -13.51 -10.37
N ALA A 64 -13.87 -14.27 -11.25
CA ALA A 64 -13.18 -15.51 -10.87
C ALA A 64 -12.08 -15.34 -9.80
N ILE A 65 -11.51 -14.13 -9.68
CA ILE A 65 -10.55 -13.81 -8.60
C ILE A 65 -11.31 -13.40 -7.35
N ARG A 66 -12.34 -12.56 -7.50
CA ARG A 66 -13.14 -12.05 -6.38
C ARG A 66 -13.86 -13.16 -5.62
N GLU A 67 -14.39 -14.15 -6.32
CA GLU A 67 -15.06 -15.32 -5.72
C GLU A 67 -14.12 -16.16 -4.82
N ARG A 68 -12.81 -15.99 -4.94
CA ARG A 68 -11.80 -16.69 -4.14
C ARG A 68 -11.31 -15.89 -2.94
N LEU A 69 -11.71 -14.63 -2.82
CA LEU A 69 -11.31 -13.76 -1.72
C LEU A 69 -12.31 -13.90 -0.57
N ASP A 70 -11.81 -13.73 0.65
CA ASP A 70 -12.67 -13.66 1.82
C ASP A 70 -13.56 -12.39 1.76
N PRO A 71 -14.73 -12.40 2.43
CA PRO A 71 -15.64 -11.26 2.41
C PRO A 71 -15.02 -9.96 2.94
N GLU A 72 -14.11 -10.04 3.92
CA GLU A 72 -13.45 -8.85 4.49
C GLU A 72 -12.47 -8.22 3.50
N THR A 73 -11.77 -9.02 2.71
CA THR A 73 -10.92 -8.54 1.61
C THR A 73 -11.77 -7.93 0.49
N ILE A 74 -12.91 -8.54 0.15
CA ILE A 74 -13.83 -7.94 -0.84
C ILE A 74 -14.33 -6.59 -0.36
N ASP A 75 -14.81 -6.52 0.89
CA ASP A 75 -15.22 -5.27 1.51
C ASP A 75 -14.09 -4.25 1.42
N LEU A 76 -12.86 -4.59 1.86
CA LEU A 76 -11.69 -3.71 1.78
C LEU A 76 -11.40 -3.17 0.36
N LEU A 77 -11.63 -3.96 -0.69
CA LEU A 77 -11.38 -3.59 -2.08
C LEU A 77 -12.46 -2.68 -2.69
N GLU A 78 -13.68 -2.68 -2.17
CA GLU A 78 -14.79 -1.92 -2.74
C GLU A 78 -14.63 -0.41 -2.58
N LEU A 79 -15.29 0.36 -3.45
CA LEU A 79 -15.41 1.80 -3.23
C LEU A 79 -16.57 2.04 -2.26
N ALA A 80 -16.43 3.06 -1.42
CA ALA A 80 -17.47 3.51 -0.51
C ALA A 80 -17.55 5.04 -0.51
N PRO A 81 -18.74 5.65 -0.35
CA PRO A 81 -18.87 7.08 -0.15
C PRO A 81 -18.09 7.59 1.06
N TYR A 82 -17.72 8.88 1.05
CA TYR A 82 -16.94 9.52 2.12
C TYR A 82 -17.58 9.41 3.52
N TYR A 83 -18.91 9.38 3.59
CA TYR A 83 -19.69 9.38 4.82
C TYR A 83 -20.00 7.97 5.35
N GLU A 84 -19.49 6.92 4.69
CA GLU A 84 -19.80 5.54 5.03
C GLU A 84 -18.60 4.82 5.65
N TYR A 85 -18.86 4.10 6.73
CA TYR A 85 -17.92 3.10 7.24
C TYR A 85 -18.18 1.76 6.59
N LYS A 86 -17.12 1.10 6.15
CA LYS A 86 -17.18 -0.29 5.70
C LYS A 86 -17.45 -1.27 6.82
N ASP A 87 -17.99 -2.42 6.46
CA ASP A 87 -18.42 -3.43 7.42
C ASP A 87 -17.25 -4.03 8.21
N ILE A 88 -16.06 -4.16 7.60
CA ILE A 88 -14.82 -4.55 8.29
C ILE A 88 -14.46 -3.58 9.43
N VAL A 89 -14.74 -2.28 9.25
CA VAL A 89 -14.51 -1.25 10.27
C VAL A 89 -15.61 -1.31 11.32
N LYS A 90 -16.87 -1.39 10.91
CA LYS A 90 -18.01 -1.49 11.84
C LYS A 90 -17.87 -2.68 12.79
N LYS A 91 -17.54 -3.86 12.26
CA LYS A 91 -17.32 -5.09 13.03
C LYS A 91 -16.16 -4.97 14.03
N ARG A 92 -15.07 -4.30 13.62
CA ARG A 92 -13.88 -4.13 14.47
C ARG A 92 -14.10 -3.12 15.60
N GLU A 93 -14.74 -2.01 15.28
CA GLU A 93 -14.90 -0.86 16.19
C GLU A 93 -16.24 -0.89 16.95
N GLY A 94 -17.12 -1.86 16.68
CA GLY A 94 -18.43 -1.97 17.31
C GLY A 94 -19.41 -0.86 16.92
N LEU A 95 -19.35 -0.41 15.66
CA LEU A 95 -20.25 0.60 15.12
C LEU A 95 -21.52 -0.10 14.59
N GLU A 96 -22.71 0.41 14.96
CA GLU A 96 -24.01 -0.05 14.42
C GLU A 96 -24.26 0.46 13.00
#